data_AF-A0A200HFC1-F1
#
_entry.id   AF-A0A200HFC1-F1
#
_cell.length_a   1.000
_cell.length_b   1.000
_cell.length_c   1.000
_cell.angle_alpha   90.00
_cell.angle_beta   90.00
_cell.angle_gamma   90.00
#
_symmetry.space_group_name_H-M   'P 1'
#
loop_
_entity.id
_entity.type
_entity.pdbx_description
1 polymer ?
#
loop_
_entity_poly.entity_id
_entity_poly.type
_entity_poly.pdbx_seq_one_letter_code
_entity_poly.pdbx_strand_id
1 'polypeptide(L)'
;MPEALWTLLGVAIGAVLSGVFVVVAAILASKSADADREEARTERLFHARRVAYEEFQSGARLVVEAVWKAHREGAAQPDFDILDDVVRSLGTVRLYASPGTTDAAEGLLRTLDEYVASDIADAPSADAVSAAYRWADESLNSFAAAARLDLT
;
A
#
# COMPACT_ATOMS: atom_id res chain seq x y z
N MET A 1 -69.42 -29.03 -8.00
CA MET A 1 -68.26 -29.18 -7.10
C MET A 1 -67.04 -28.40 -7.65
N PRO A 2 -66.96 -27.06 -7.48
CA PRO A 2 -65.82 -26.26 -7.95
C PRO A 2 -64.83 -25.87 -6.83
N GLU A 3 -65.24 -25.87 -5.57
CA GLU A 3 -64.49 -25.27 -4.45
C GLU A 3 -63.21 -26.03 -4.08
N ALA A 4 -63.23 -27.37 -4.16
CA ALA A 4 -62.07 -28.22 -3.87
C ALA A 4 -60.92 -28.02 -4.88
N LEU A 5 -61.24 -27.67 -6.13
CA LEU A 5 -60.26 -27.41 -7.17
C LEU A 5 -59.52 -26.08 -6.93
N TRP A 6 -60.25 -25.05 -6.47
CA TRP A 6 -59.68 -23.74 -6.14
C TRP A 6 -58.78 -23.78 -4.89
N THR A 7 -59.13 -24.60 -3.89
CA THR A 7 -58.30 -24.78 -2.70
C THR A 7 -57.00 -25.50 -3.02
N LEU A 8 -57.04 -26.55 -3.84
CA LEU A 8 -55.82 -27.24 -4.32
C LEU A 8 -54.95 -26.34 -5.18
N LEU A 9 -55.55 -25.50 -6.05
CA LEU A 9 -54.82 -24.53 -6.85
C LEU A 9 -54.13 -23.47 -5.97
N GLY A 10 -54.82 -22.96 -4.95
CA GLY A 10 -54.28 -21.98 -4.00
C GLY A 10 -53.12 -22.53 -3.17
N VAL A 11 -53.21 -23.78 -2.71
CA VAL A 11 -52.12 -24.46 -1.98
C VAL A 11 -50.91 -24.69 -2.88
N ALA A 12 -51.13 -25.11 -4.14
CA ALA A 12 -50.03 -25.29 -5.10
C ALA A 12 -49.32 -23.97 -5.42
N ILE A 13 -50.07 -22.88 -5.65
CA ILE A 13 -49.51 -21.55 -5.92
C ILE A 13 -48.75 -21.03 -4.69
N GLY A 14 -49.30 -21.19 -3.48
CA GLY A 14 -48.64 -20.78 -2.25
C GLY A 14 -47.33 -21.51 -1.99
N ALA A 15 -47.27 -22.82 -2.28
CA ALA A 15 -46.05 -23.61 -2.18
C ALA A 15 -44.98 -23.19 -3.21
N VAL A 16 -45.39 -22.90 -4.46
CA VAL A 16 -44.48 -22.41 -5.50
C VAL A 16 -43.92 -21.03 -5.15
N LEU A 17 -44.77 -20.10 -4.69
CA LEU A 17 -44.33 -18.77 -4.26
C LEU A 17 -43.38 -18.83 -3.06
N SER A 18 -43.65 -19.70 -2.10
CA SER A 18 -42.77 -19.91 -0.94
C SER A 18 -41.42 -20.49 -1.37
N GLY A 19 -41.41 -21.46 -2.29
CA GLY A 19 -40.17 -22.01 -2.87
C GLY A 19 -39.34 -20.96 -3.61
N VAL A 20 -39.99 -20.12 -4.43
CA VAL A 20 -39.31 -19.02 -5.12
C VAL A 20 -38.73 -18.02 -4.13
N PHE A 21 -39.46 -17.68 -3.05
CA PHE A 21 -38.98 -16.75 -2.03
C PHE A 21 -37.71 -17.26 -1.32
N VAL A 22 -37.67 -18.55 -0.98
CA VAL A 22 -36.49 -19.19 -0.37
C VAL A 22 -35.28 -19.18 -1.31
N VAL A 23 -35.49 -19.47 -2.60
CA VAL A 23 -34.42 -19.45 -3.60
C VAL A 23 -33.88 -18.03 -3.81
N VAL A 24 -34.75 -17.03 -3.90
CA VAL A 24 -34.36 -15.61 -4.03
C VAL A 24 -33.58 -15.14 -2.80
N ALA A 25 -34.03 -15.47 -1.60
CA ALA A 25 -33.32 -15.15 -0.36
C ALA A 25 -31.93 -15.79 -0.29
N ALA A 26 -31.80 -17.05 -0.72
CA ALA A 26 -30.51 -17.75 -0.79
C ALA A 26 -29.55 -17.11 -1.81
N ILE A 27 -30.04 -16.69 -2.97
CA ILE A 27 -29.24 -15.99 -3.99
C ILE A 27 -28.76 -14.63 -3.46
N LEU A 28 -29.63 -13.88 -2.78
CA LEU A 28 -29.26 -12.59 -2.18
C LEU A 28 -28.21 -12.77 -1.08
N ALA A 29 -28.35 -13.79 -0.22
CA ALA A 29 -27.37 -14.12 0.82
C ALA A 29 -26.02 -14.57 0.25
N SER A 30 -26.01 -15.30 -0.88
CA SER A 30 -24.76 -15.64 -1.58
C SER A 30 -24.07 -14.38 -2.10
N LYS A 31 -24.83 -13.48 -2.74
CA LYS A 31 -24.29 -12.23 -3.27
C LYS A 31 -23.74 -11.31 -2.17
N SER A 32 -24.41 -11.23 -1.02
CA SER A 32 -23.90 -10.46 0.12
C SER A 32 -22.62 -11.09 0.67
N ALA A 33 -22.58 -12.42 0.84
CA ALA A 33 -21.37 -13.10 1.30
C ALA A 33 -20.19 -12.95 0.32
N ASP A 34 -20.44 -12.91 -0.98
CA ASP A 34 -19.40 -12.65 -1.98
C ASP A 34 -18.92 -11.19 -1.94
N ALA A 35 -19.83 -10.23 -1.72
CA ALA A 35 -19.47 -8.83 -1.51
C ALA A 35 -18.63 -8.65 -0.23
N ASP A 36 -19.02 -9.27 0.89
CA ASP A 36 -18.29 -9.23 2.16
C ASP A 36 -16.87 -9.83 2.01
N ARG A 37 -16.71 -10.91 1.23
CA ARG A 37 -15.40 -11.51 0.95
C ARG A 37 -14.52 -10.59 0.11
N GLU A 38 -15.08 -9.93 -0.90
CA GLU A 38 -14.35 -9.01 -1.76
C GLU A 38 -13.97 -7.72 -1.00
N GLU A 39 -14.85 -7.22 -0.14
CA GLU A 39 -14.57 -6.11 0.77
C GLU A 39 -13.45 -6.47 1.75
N ALA A 40 -13.54 -7.64 2.40
CA ALA A 40 -12.49 -8.12 3.30
C ALA A 40 -11.14 -8.40 2.59
N ARG A 41 -11.17 -8.72 1.30
CA ARG A 41 -9.96 -8.86 0.47
C ARG A 41 -9.36 -7.49 0.16
N THR A 42 -10.21 -6.53 -0.18
CA THR A 42 -9.84 -5.14 -0.48
C THR A 42 -9.26 -4.47 0.75
N GLU A 43 -9.88 -4.63 1.92
CA GLU A 43 -9.38 -4.10 3.19
C GLU A 43 -8.02 -4.70 3.57
N ARG A 44 -7.84 -6.01 3.37
CA ARG A 44 -6.53 -6.67 3.58
C ARG A 44 -5.45 -6.14 2.64
N LEU A 45 -5.78 -5.92 1.36
CA LEU A 45 -4.86 -5.37 0.38
C LEU A 45 -4.51 -3.90 0.70
N PHE A 46 -5.50 -3.09 1.07
CA PHE A 46 -5.31 -1.73 1.53
C PHE A 46 -4.38 -1.68 2.75
N HIS A 47 -4.62 -2.54 3.74
CA HIS A 47 -3.78 -2.61 4.93
C HIS A 47 -2.34 -3.02 4.60
N ALA A 48 -2.16 -4.04 3.73
CA ALA A 48 -0.83 -4.48 3.30
C ALA A 48 -0.07 -3.37 2.56
N ARG A 49 -0.73 -2.63 1.66
CA ARG A 49 -0.16 -1.46 0.99
C ARG A 49 0.28 -0.39 1.98
N ARG A 50 -0.61 -0.03 2.91
CA ARG A 50 -0.33 1.01 3.91
C ARG A 50 0.90 0.66 4.74
N VAL A 51 0.98 -0.58 5.25
CA VAL A 51 2.13 -1.04 6.03
C VAL A 51 3.41 -1.00 5.19
N ALA A 52 3.38 -1.51 3.96
CA ALA A 52 4.55 -1.49 3.08
C ALA A 52 5.05 -0.06 2.79
N TYR A 53 4.14 0.90 2.58
CA TYR A 53 4.51 2.28 2.31
C TYR A 53 5.05 3.00 3.55
N GLU A 54 4.45 2.75 4.72
CA GLU A 54 4.90 3.29 6.00
C GLU A 54 6.31 2.78 6.36
N GLU A 55 6.56 1.48 6.19
CA GLU A 55 7.88 0.87 6.44
C GLU A 55 8.95 1.45 5.52
N PHE A 56 8.69 1.51 4.21
CA PHE A 56 9.62 2.06 3.22
C PHE A 56 9.91 3.54 3.48
N GLN A 57 8.87 4.35 3.74
CA GLN A 57 9.03 5.78 4.02
C GLN A 57 9.79 6.02 5.33
N SER A 58 9.51 5.24 6.37
CA SER A 58 10.21 5.34 7.65
C SER A 58 11.69 4.98 7.51
N GLY A 59 12.00 3.88 6.83
CA GLY A 59 13.39 3.48 6.57
C GLY A 59 14.15 4.53 5.78
N ALA A 60 13.55 5.03 4.69
CA ALA A 60 14.15 6.08 3.87
C ALA A 60 14.45 7.37 4.66
N ARG A 61 13.54 7.79 5.55
CA ARG A 61 13.78 8.94 6.45
C ARG A 61 14.94 8.71 7.41
N LEU A 62 15.03 7.51 7.99
CA LEU A 62 16.13 7.16 8.89
C LEU A 62 17.48 7.24 8.18
N VAL A 63 17.57 6.79 6.92
CA VAL A 63 18.79 6.95 6.11
C VAL A 63 19.15 8.42 5.94
N VAL A 64 18.19 9.26 5.51
CA VAL A 64 18.43 10.70 5.32
C VAL A 64 18.91 11.37 6.60
N GLU A 65 18.27 11.08 7.73
CA GLU A 65 18.63 11.61 9.04
C GLU A 65 20.01 11.13 9.52
N ALA A 66 20.33 9.85 9.31
CA ALA A 66 21.61 9.27 9.72
C ALA A 66 22.78 9.90 8.97
N VAL A 67 22.68 10.01 7.64
CA VAL A 67 23.70 10.66 6.80
C VAL A 67 23.83 12.14 7.15
N TRP A 68 22.71 12.86 7.30
CA TRP A 68 22.74 14.27 7.69
C TRP A 68 23.37 14.50 9.07
N LYS A 69 23.09 13.60 10.02
CA LYS A 69 23.70 13.66 11.36
C LYS A 69 25.20 13.37 11.30
N ALA A 70 25.63 12.33 10.57
CA ALA A 70 27.03 11.98 10.42
C ALA A 70 27.84 13.15 9.84
N HIS A 71 27.29 13.82 8.81
CA HIS A 71 27.89 15.02 8.24
C HIS A 71 28.03 16.16 9.26
N ARG A 72 26.95 16.50 9.99
CA ARG A 72 26.98 17.60 10.97
C ARG A 72 27.94 17.36 12.14
N GLU A 73 28.10 16.11 12.53
CA GLU A 73 28.94 15.72 13.67
C GLU A 73 30.39 15.43 13.24
N GLY A 74 30.69 15.44 11.93
CA GLY A 74 31.99 15.00 11.40
C GLY A 74 32.31 13.56 11.78
N ALA A 75 31.27 12.75 11.97
CA ALA A 75 31.39 11.37 12.44
C ALA A 75 31.87 10.46 11.31
N ALA A 76 32.47 9.32 11.69
CA ALA A 76 32.69 8.24 10.73
C ALA A 76 31.35 7.79 10.12
N GLN A 77 31.40 7.32 8.88
CA GLN A 77 30.24 6.95 8.06
C GLN A 77 29.14 6.23 8.84
N PRO A 78 27.86 6.54 8.57
CA PRO A 78 26.74 5.84 9.18
C PRO A 78 26.75 4.36 8.79
N ASP A 79 26.20 3.53 9.66
CA ASP A 79 25.99 2.11 9.37
C ASP A 79 24.97 1.96 8.23
N PHE A 80 25.43 1.44 7.09
CA PHE A 80 24.62 1.32 5.87
C PHE A 80 23.68 0.12 5.87
N ASP A 81 23.66 -0.69 6.93
CA ASP A 81 22.65 -1.74 7.13
C ASP A 81 21.21 -1.18 7.04
N ILE A 82 21.03 0.12 7.35
CA ILE A 82 19.75 0.82 7.21
C ILE A 82 19.32 0.94 5.73
N LEU A 83 20.26 1.08 4.78
CA LEU A 83 19.95 1.13 3.35
C LEU A 83 19.49 -0.25 2.85
N ASP A 84 20.08 -1.34 3.34
CA ASP A 84 19.66 -2.70 3.01
C ASP A 84 18.22 -2.99 3.45
N ASP A 85 17.79 -2.45 4.59
CA ASP A 85 16.40 -2.52 5.05
C ASP A 85 15.45 -1.74 4.14
N VAL A 86 15.88 -0.59 3.60
CA VAL A 86 15.11 0.18 2.60
C VAL A 86 15.02 -0.58 1.27
N VAL A 87 16.11 -1.20 0.80
CA VAL A 87 16.12 -2.04 -0.39
C VAL A 87 15.18 -3.25 -0.22
N ARG A 88 15.18 -3.87 0.96
CA ARG A 88 14.29 -4.99 1.27
C ARG A 88 12.82 -4.56 1.25
N SER A 89 12.49 -3.44 1.88
CA SER A 89 11.12 -2.90 1.91
C SER A 89 10.62 -2.45 0.53
N LEU A 90 11.51 -2.00 -0.38
CA LEU A 90 11.15 -1.74 -1.78
C LEU A 90 10.60 -2.99 -2.48
N GLY A 91 11.12 -4.18 -2.15
CA GLY A 91 10.58 -5.45 -2.63
C GLY A 91 9.10 -5.63 -2.26
N THR A 92 8.72 -5.24 -1.04
CA THR A 92 7.34 -5.26 -0.57
C THR A 92 6.48 -4.20 -1.26
N VAL A 93 7.01 -2.99 -1.47
CA VAL A 93 6.32 -1.94 -2.23
C VAL A 93 5.98 -2.43 -3.64
N ARG A 94 6.96 -3.00 -4.36
CA ARG A 94 6.76 -3.55 -5.72
C ARG A 94 5.66 -4.62 -5.84
N LEU A 95 5.39 -5.36 -4.76
CA LEU A 95 4.36 -6.40 -4.76
C LEU A 95 2.93 -5.82 -4.71
N TYR A 96 2.76 -4.67 -4.06
CA TYR A 96 1.43 -4.14 -3.76
C TYR A 96 1.11 -2.82 -4.47
N ALA A 97 2.14 -2.08 -4.90
CA ALA A 97 2.01 -0.74 -5.43
C ALA A 97 1.58 -0.67 -6.89
N SER A 98 0.94 0.45 -7.25
CA SER A 98 0.81 0.85 -8.64
C SER A 98 2.18 1.13 -9.29
N PRO A 99 2.25 1.12 -10.64
CA PRO A 99 3.47 1.48 -11.36
C PRO A 99 4.02 2.84 -10.96
N GLY A 100 3.17 3.88 -10.83
CA GLY A 100 3.63 5.22 -10.46
C GLY A 100 4.22 5.31 -9.05
N THR A 101 3.67 4.56 -8.10
CA THR A 101 4.21 4.49 -6.73
C THR A 101 5.52 3.69 -6.69
N THR A 102 5.63 2.64 -7.52
CA THR A 102 6.87 1.88 -7.68
C THR A 102 7.98 2.75 -8.28
N ASP A 103 7.70 3.48 -9.35
CA ASP A 103 8.65 4.39 -10.00
C ASP A 103 9.14 5.47 -9.02
N ALA A 104 8.23 6.02 -8.20
CA ALA A 104 8.59 6.99 -7.17
C ALA A 104 9.48 6.38 -6.06
N ALA A 105 9.21 5.14 -5.65
CA ALA A 105 10.02 4.42 -4.67
C ALA A 105 11.42 4.10 -5.20
N GLU A 106 11.54 3.66 -6.46
CA GLU A 106 12.82 3.43 -7.11
C GLU A 106 13.61 4.72 -7.31
N GLY A 107 12.92 5.81 -7.68
CA GLY A 107 13.50 7.15 -7.74
C GLY A 107 14.09 7.58 -6.40
N LEU A 108 13.34 7.41 -5.31
CA LEU A 108 13.81 7.71 -3.97
C LEU A 108 15.03 6.87 -3.59
N LEU A 109 15.00 5.55 -3.80
CA LEU A 109 16.13 4.68 -3.47
C LEU A 109 17.41 5.10 -4.20
N ARG A 110 17.30 5.43 -5.49
CA ARG A 110 18.44 5.95 -6.27
C ARG A 110 18.98 7.26 -5.71
N THR A 111 18.10 8.19 -5.33
CA THR A 111 18.52 9.45 -4.70
C THR A 111 19.20 9.21 -3.34
N LEU A 112 18.74 8.24 -2.55
CA LEU A 112 19.38 7.87 -1.29
C LEU A 112 20.77 7.24 -1.51
N ASP A 113 20.90 6.37 -2.50
CA ASP A 113 22.17 5.74 -2.88
C ASP A 113 23.18 6.81 -3.35
N GLU A 114 22.75 7.74 -4.21
CA GLU A 114 23.57 8.88 -4.65
C GLU A 114 23.95 9.80 -3.49
N TYR A 115 23.02 10.07 -2.57
CA TYR A 115 23.28 10.89 -1.37
C TYR A 115 24.32 10.24 -0.46
N VAL A 116 24.14 8.96 -0.14
CA VAL A 116 25.10 8.15 0.62
C VAL A 116 26.47 8.16 -0.06
N ALA A 117 26.53 7.89 -1.37
CA ALA A 117 27.78 7.90 -2.12
C ALA A 117 28.47 9.27 -2.11
N SER A 118 27.70 10.37 -2.15
CA SER A 118 28.24 11.72 -2.09
C SER A 118 28.85 12.07 -0.73
N ASP A 119 28.32 11.52 0.37
CA ASP A 119 28.86 11.71 1.72
C ASP A 119 30.15 10.89 1.93
N ILE A 120 30.28 9.76 1.22
CA ILE A 120 31.47 8.91 1.21
C ILE A 120 32.64 9.56 0.44
N ALA A 121 32.39 10.47 -0.50
CA ALA A 121 33.43 11.14 -1.27
C ALA A 121 34.35 12.00 -0.37
N ASP A 122 35.62 12.18 -0.73
CA ASP A 122 36.59 12.98 0.04
C ASP A 122 36.10 14.43 0.24
N ALA A 123 35.50 14.68 1.41
CA ALA A 123 35.04 15.98 1.92
C ALA A 123 34.10 16.75 0.96
N PRO A 124 32.83 16.33 0.78
CA PRO A 124 31.85 17.12 0.04
C PRO A 124 31.67 18.50 0.66
N SER A 125 31.44 19.51 -0.16
CA SER A 125 31.12 20.85 0.34
C SER A 125 29.77 20.84 1.07
N ALA A 126 29.62 21.69 2.09
CA ALA A 126 28.35 21.83 2.83
C ALA A 126 27.16 22.15 1.92
N ASP A 127 27.41 22.88 0.82
CA ASP A 127 26.40 23.20 -0.20
C ASP A 127 25.95 21.95 -0.98
N ALA A 128 26.88 21.05 -1.31
CA ALA A 128 26.57 19.80 -2.02
C ALA A 128 25.72 18.87 -1.14
N VAL A 129 26.08 18.71 0.14
CA VAL A 129 25.32 17.89 1.09
C VAL A 129 23.93 18.49 1.35
N SER A 130 23.83 19.81 1.51
CA SER A 130 22.55 20.49 1.69
C SER A 130 21.64 20.38 0.46
N ALA A 131 22.20 20.40 -0.75
CA ALA A 131 21.45 20.19 -1.98
C ALA A 131 20.96 18.75 -2.10
N ALA A 132 21.81 17.76 -1.78
CA ALA A 132 21.45 16.35 -1.81
C ALA A 132 20.37 16.01 -0.75
N TYR A 133 20.47 16.58 0.46
CA TYR A 133 19.43 16.47 1.49
C TYR A 133 18.08 16.98 0.99
N ARG A 134 18.06 18.18 0.40
CA ARG A 134 16.81 18.77 -0.14
C ARG A 134 16.20 17.88 -1.22
N TRP A 135 17.04 17.32 -2.08
CA TRP A 135 16.58 16.45 -3.15
C TRP A 135 16.05 15.10 -2.64
N ALA A 136 16.65 14.54 -1.58
CA ALA A 136 16.13 13.36 -0.89
C ALA A 136 14.78 13.63 -0.22
N ASP A 137 14.61 14.80 0.41
CA ASP A 137 13.33 15.21 1.01
C ASP A 137 12.23 15.43 -0.04
N GLU A 138 12.56 16.05 -1.17
CA GLU A 138 11.64 16.20 -2.31
C GLU A 138 11.20 14.82 -2.86
N SER A 139 12.14 13.88 -2.96
CA SER A 139 11.87 12.51 -3.43
C SER A 139 10.99 11.73 -2.45
N LEU A 140 11.21 11.90 -1.13
CA LEU A 140 10.35 11.36 -0.08
C LEU A 140 8.93 11.90 -0.17
N ASN A 141 8.78 13.20 -0.41
CA ASN A 141 7.47 13.84 -0.57
C ASN A 141 6.76 13.39 -1.85
N SER A 142 7.50 13.15 -2.94
CA SER A 142 6.96 12.59 -4.18
C SER A 142 6.43 11.18 -3.99
N PHE A 143 7.21 10.29 -3.34
CA PHE A 143 6.75 8.95 -2.97
C PHE A 143 5.51 9.00 -2.09
N ALA A 144 5.51 9.84 -1.03
CA ALA A 144 4.36 9.97 -0.14
C ALA A 144 3.10 10.46 -0.87
N ALA A 145 3.24 11.32 -1.88
CA ALA A 145 2.12 11.77 -2.71
C ALA A 145 1.57 10.63 -3.58
N ALA A 146 2.44 9.84 -4.21
CA ALA A 146 2.04 8.68 -5.01
C ALA A 146 1.36 7.61 -4.15
N ALA A 147 1.93 7.30 -2.98
CA ALA A 147 1.37 6.37 -2.01
C ALA A 147 -0.04 6.77 -1.54
N ARG A 148 -0.30 8.07 -1.34
CA ARG A 148 -1.65 8.56 -0.99
C ARG A 148 -2.65 8.30 -2.11
N LEU A 149 -2.28 8.54 -3.36
CA LEU A 149 -3.14 8.25 -4.52
C LEU A 149 -3.46 6.75 -4.64
N ASP A 150 -2.52 5.90 -4.25
CA ASP A 150 -2.66 4.44 -4.31
C ASP A 150 -3.53 3.85 -3.18
N LEU A 151 -3.78 4.68 -2.15
CA LEU A 151 -4.59 4.39 -0.97
C LEU A 151 -5.95 5.12 -1.00
N THR A 152 -6.26 5.88 -2.04
CA THR A 152 -7.59 6.51 -2.24
C THR A 152 -8.42 5.74 -3.23
#